data_AF-Q91626-F1
#
_entry.id   AF-Q91626-F1
#
_cell.length_a   1.000
_cell.length_b   1.000
_cell.length_c   1.000
_cell.angle_alpha   90.00
_cell.angle_beta   90.00
_cell.angle_gamma   90.00
#
_symmetry.space_group_name_H-M   'P 1'
#
loop_
_entity.id
_entity.type
_entity.pdbx_description
1 polymer ?
#
loop_
_entity_poly.entity_id
_entity_poly.type
_entity_poly.pdbx_seq_one_letter_code
_entity_poly.pdbx_strand_id
1 'polypeptide(L)' 'GMAQFPETVAGADSQSLAKVSGKCVNNAVSVNRDDPTMHCNTDGEWLVPIGHCLCQPGYEKVGDTCQACQPGF' A
#
# COMPACT_ATOMS: atom_id res chain seq x y z
N GLY A 1 -3.31 3.83 -1.17
CA GLY A 1 -4.52 3.03 -1.47
C GLY A 1 -4.60 1.84 -0.55
N MET A 2 -4.93 2.10 0.73
CA MET A 2 -5.16 1.09 1.78
C MET A 2 -4.13 -0.04 1.83
N ALA A 3 -2.86 0.34 1.63
CA ALA A 3 -1.73 -0.56 1.59
C ALA A 3 -0.62 0.05 2.44
N GLN A 4 0.10 -0.81 3.16
CA GLN A 4 1.25 -0.46 3.96
C GLN A 4 2.50 -1.07 3.33
N PHE A 5 3.55 -0.26 3.22
CA PHE A 5 4.86 -0.68 2.75
C PHE A 5 5.83 -0.63 3.93
N PRO A 6 6.68 -1.66 4.11
CA PRO A 6 7.68 -1.64 5.17
C PRO A 6 8.71 -0.54 4.92
N GLU A 7 9.29 -0.03 6.01
CA GLU A 7 10.48 0.81 5.91
C GLU A 7 11.57 0.06 5.13
N THR A 8 12.16 0.72 4.14
CA THR A 8 13.11 0.12 3.21
C THR A 8 14.29 1.07 3.06
N VAL A 9 15.51 0.53 3.17
CA VAL A 9 16.73 1.30 2.91
C VAL A 9 16.89 1.48 1.41
N ALA A 10 17.13 2.72 0.98
CA ALA A 10 17.41 3.06 -0.41
C ALA A 10 18.54 2.20 -0.99
N GLY A 11 18.42 1.81 -2.27
CA GLY A 11 19.46 1.05 -2.96
C GLY A 11 20.77 1.84 -3.05
N ALA A 12 21.91 1.16 -2.97
CA ALA A 12 23.23 1.81 -2.98
C ALA A 12 23.68 2.25 -4.39
N ASP A 13 23.12 1.65 -5.45
CA ASP A 13 23.53 1.91 -6.82
C ASP A 13 22.57 2.90 -7.49
N SER A 14 23.11 3.93 -8.14
CA SER A 14 22.35 5.00 -8.84
C SER A 14 21.33 4.51 -9.89
N GLN A 15 21.46 3.27 -10.35
CA GLN A 15 20.52 2.64 -11.30
C GLN A 15 19.49 1.72 -10.63
N SER A 16 19.60 1.50 -9.31
CA SER A 16 18.77 0.55 -8.57
C SER A 16 17.49 1.22 -8.04
N LEU A 17 16.34 0.73 -8.50
CA LEU A 17 15.04 0.99 -7.90
C LEU A 17 14.68 -0.23 -7.05
N ALA A 18 14.72 -0.09 -5.73
CA ALA A 18 14.40 -1.19 -4.83
C ALA A 18 12.90 -1.49 -4.92
N LYS A 19 12.53 -2.65 -5.47
CA LYS A 19 11.13 -3.11 -5.50
C LYS A 19 10.72 -3.59 -4.11
N VAL A 20 9.63 -3.02 -3.61
CA VAL A 20 9.08 -3.27 -2.29
C VAL A 20 7.65 -3.78 -2.44
N SER A 21 7.39 -4.94 -1.86
CA SER A 21 6.02 -5.47 -1.75
C SER A 21 5.35 -4.88 -0.52
N GLY A 22 4.18 -4.28 -0.72
CA GLY A 22 3.30 -3.85 0.35
C GLY A 22 2.28 -4.93 0.70
N LYS A 23 1.48 -4.65 1.71
CA LYS A 23 0.32 -5.45 2.10
C LYS A 23 -0.89 -4.56 2.24
N CYS A 24 -2.06 -5.08 1.91
CA CYS A 24 -3.30 -4.39 2.26
C CYS A 24 -3.40 -4.23 3.78
N VAL A 25 -3.88 -3.06 4.22
CA VAL A 25 -4.18 -2.84 5.63
C VAL A 25 -5.32 -3.76 6.07
N ASN A 26 -5.52 -3.92 7.37
CA ASN A 26 -6.60 -4.75 7.89
C ASN A 26 -7.95 -4.33 7.30
N ASN A 27 -8.79 -5.32 6.98
CA ASN A 27 -10.11 -5.14 6.34
C ASN A 27 -10.06 -4.50 4.95
N ALA A 28 -8.92 -4.58 4.26
CA ALA A 28 -8.76 -4.18 2.86
C ALA A 28 -8.30 -5.36 2.01
N VAL A 29 -8.64 -5.33 0.72
CA VAL A 29 -8.31 -6.37 -0.26
C VAL A 29 -7.74 -5.78 -1.54
N SER A 30 -6.77 -6.46 -2.13
CA SER A 30 -6.17 -6.10 -3.42
C SER A 30 -7.17 -6.30 -4.55
N VAL A 31 -7.32 -5.30 -5.42
CA VAL A 31 -8.30 -5.38 -6.54
C VAL A 31 -7.91 -6.46 -7.56
N ASN A 32 -6.62 -6.63 -7.84
CA ASN A 32 -6.12 -7.54 -8.88
C ASN A 32 -5.61 -8.88 -8.35
N ARG A 33 -5.87 -9.20 -7.07
CA ARG A 33 -5.30 -10.37 -6.36
C ARG A 33 -3.76 -10.41 -6.26
N ASP A 34 -3.08 -9.40 -6.80
CA ASP A 34 -1.66 -9.17 -6.62
C ASP A 34 -1.42 -8.18 -5.48
N ASP A 35 -0.37 -8.42 -4.70
CA ASP A 35 0.06 -7.50 -3.66
C ASP A 35 0.49 -6.15 -4.26
N PRO A 36 0.14 -5.03 -3.60
CA PRO A 36 0.55 -3.71 -4.07
C PRO A 36 2.07 -3.59 -3.99
N THR A 37 2.69 -2.95 -4.97
CA THR A 37 4.16 -2.78 -5.03
C THR A 37 4.55 -1.32 -5.16
N MET A 38 5.72 -0.98 -4.64
CA MET A 38 6.34 0.34 -4.75
C MET A 38 7.82 0.21 -5.03
N HIS A 39 8.40 1.25 -5.62
CA HIS A 39 9.84 1.36 -5.80
C HIS A 39 10.39 2.49 -4.92
N CYS A 40 11.47 2.21 -4.19
CA CYS A 40 12.26 3.20 -3.45
C CYS A 40 13.52 3.53 -4.27
N ASN A 41 13.77 4.82 -4.52
CA ASN A 41 14.96 5.28 -5.23
C ASN A 41 16.16 5.48 -4.28
N THR A 42 17.31 5.84 -4.83
CA THR A 42 18.55 6.07 -4.08
C THR A 42 18.51 7.26 -3.14
N ASP A 43 17.59 8.21 -3.38
CA ASP A 43 17.38 9.39 -2.53
C ASP A 43 16.46 9.07 -1.34
N GLY A 44 15.97 7.83 -1.22
CA GLY A 44 15.02 7.42 -0.19
C GLY A 44 13.58 7.83 -0.50
N GLU A 45 13.32 8.33 -1.71
CA GLU A 45 11.98 8.70 -2.13
C GLU A 45 11.22 7.51 -2.69
N TRP A 46 9.94 7.51 -2.37
CA TRP A 46 8.95 6.56 -2.83
C TRP A 46 8.38 7.01 -4.18
N LEU A 47 8.44 6.14 -5.20
CA LEU A 47 7.85 6.41 -6.52
C LEU A 47 6.33 6.15 -6.53
N VAL A 48 5.72 6.03 -7.72
CA VAL A 48 4.28 5.74 -7.82
C VAL A 48 3.96 4.29 -7.42
N PRO A 49 2.90 4.05 -6.62
CA PRO A 49 2.48 2.69 -6.30
C PRO A 49 1.83 1.99 -7.49
N ILE A 50 2.12 0.70 -7.63
CA ILE A 50 1.56 -0.20 -8.64
C ILE A 50 0.60 -1.16 -7.93
N GLY A 51 -0.67 -1.14 -8.34
CA GLY A 51 -1.74 -1.85 -7.63
C GLY A 51 -2.26 -1.06 -6.42
N HIS A 52 -3.46 -1.42 -5.96
CA HIS A 52 -4.06 -0.78 -4.80
C HIS A 52 -5.00 -1.74 -4.08
N CYS A 53 -5.25 -1.44 -2.81
CA CYS A 53 -6.22 -2.11 -1.98
C CYS A 53 -7.45 -1.22 -1.77
N LEU A 54 -8.60 -1.84 -1.59
CA LEU A 54 -9.86 -1.21 -1.23
C LEU A 54 -10.38 -1.82 0.06
N CYS A 55 -11.06 -1.02 0.88
CA CYS A 55 -11.77 -1.56 2.04
C CYS A 55 -12.79 -2.61 1.58
N GLN A 56 -12.88 -3.71 2.32
CA GLN A 56 -13.83 -4.77 2.08
C GLN A 56 -15.27 -4.25 2.26
N PRO A 57 -16.28 -4.92 1.69
CA PRO A 57 -17.68 -4.59 1.95
C PRO A 57 -17.99 -4.51 3.45
N GLY A 58 -18.69 -3.46 3.87
CA GLY A 58 -18.97 -3.17 5.29
C GLY A 58 -17.88 -2.38 6.00
N TYR A 59 -16.81 -1.99 5.31
CA TYR A 59 -15.75 -1.13 5.83
C TYR A 59 -15.54 0.10 4.96
N GLU A 60 -15.21 1.23 5.59
CA GLU A 60 -14.90 2.49 4.94
C GLU A 60 -13.50 3.00 5.31
N LYS A 61 -12.93 3.83 4.43
CA LYS A 61 -11.61 4.44 4.65
C LYS A 61 -11.72 5.55 5.70
N VAL A 62 -11.01 5.38 6.81
CA VAL A 62 -10.82 6.41 7.83
C VAL A 62 -9.32 6.62 8.02
N GLY A 63 -8.80 7.72 7.48
CA GLY A 63 -7.36 7.97 7.40
C GLY A 63 -6.64 6.89 6.58
N ASP A 64 -5.69 6.20 7.21
CA ASP A 64 -4.92 5.08 6.62
C ASP A 64 -5.44 3.70 7.03
N THR A 65 -6.64 3.63 7.61
CA THR A 65 -7.26 2.39 8.09
C THR A 65 -8.61 2.15 7.42
N CYS A 66 -9.05 0.89 7.39
CA CYS A 66 -10.42 0.51 7.06
C CYS A 66 -11.18 0.16 8.34
N GLN A 67 -12.20 0.95 8.65
CA GLN A 67 -13.05 0.79 9.84
C GLN A 67 -14.45 0.34 9.43
N ALA A 68 -15.13 -0.42 10.29
CA ALA A 68 -16.47 -0.88 9.99
C ALA A 68 -17.41 0.33 9.84
N CYS A 69 -18.29 0.29 8.84
CA CYS A 69 -19.30 1.33 8.65
C CYS A 69 -20.16 1.48 9.92
N GLN A 70 -20.53 2.72 10.24
CA GLN A 70 -21.40 2.98 11.37
C GLN A 70 -22.80 2.37 11.14
N PRO A 71 -23.51 1.96 12.21
CA PRO A 71 -24.87 1.48 12.09
C PRO A 71 -25.77 2.48 11.33
N GLY A 72 -26.47 1.99 10.31
CA GLY A 72 -27.38 2.79 9.48
C GLY A 72 -26.82 3.23 8.12
N PHE A 73 -25.66 2.71 7.72
CA PHE A 73 -25.02 2.94 6.41
C PHE A 73 -24.82 1.62 5.63
#